data_AF-A0A7Y1VD38-F1
#
_entry.id   AF-A0A7Y1VD38-F1
#
_cell.length_a   1.000
_cell.length_b   1.000
_cell.length_c   1.000
_cell.angle_alpha   90.00
_cell.angle_beta   90.00
_cell.angle_gamma   90.00
#
_symmetry.space_group_name_H-M   'P 1'
#
loop_
_entity.id
_entity.type
_entity.pdbx_description
1 polymer ?
#
loop_
_entity_poly.entity_id
_entity_poly.type
_entity_poly.pdbx_seq_one_letter_code
_entity_poly.pdbx_strand_id
1 'polypeptide(L)'
;MRKIFTVVFCIALLGCSDGDIITVELDFDDTFDQCGELVFYKTKQDPSESLSIELNFSNINSFLNVDDDGIYMSGELPVTFNYRTYDATLPNNYFCSDVPSSAVTILSDEESSDSTAIVSTLLIEDDNDGISASNEDIDGDGNLDNDDTDGDGLPNYLDFDDDGDNVPTVSENPDPNNDGVLSDAQDTDNDGIPDYLDSDDDGDGVLTRDEEFSSADQNPTNDIDNASIGPDYLNDLFSESVPATAFRVHNIQQTFIISCTVSNIQLSNLTQQTLDFGQLSPNQTDSRTVTPDFN
;
A
#
# COMPACT_ATOMS: atom_id res chain seq x y z
N MET A 1 -13.96 -67.96 61.36
CA MET A 1 -12.79 -67.41 60.64
C MET A 1 -13.29 -66.76 59.35
N ARG A 2 -12.77 -65.55 59.06
CA ARG A 2 -13.05 -64.62 57.94
C ARG A 2 -13.30 -65.33 56.58
N LYS A 3 -14.40 -65.02 55.89
CA LYS A 3 -14.55 -64.02 54.79
C LYS A 3 -13.54 -64.19 53.64
N ILE A 4 -14.04 -64.41 52.42
CA ILE A 4 -13.85 -63.59 51.18
C ILE A 4 -14.64 -64.28 50.05
N PHE A 5 -15.66 -63.58 49.53
CA PHE A 5 -16.39 -63.93 48.30
C PHE A 5 -15.90 -62.93 47.24
N THR A 6 -15.17 -63.40 46.24
CA THR A 6 -14.68 -62.55 45.15
C THR A 6 -15.74 -62.47 44.08
N VAL A 7 -16.50 -61.37 44.04
CA VAL A 7 -17.40 -61.03 42.93
C VAL A 7 -16.56 -60.30 41.89
N VAL A 8 -16.33 -60.94 40.74
CA VAL A 8 -15.75 -60.29 39.56
C VAL A 8 -16.87 -59.50 38.89
N PHE A 9 -16.85 -58.18 39.09
CA PHE A 9 -17.74 -57.24 38.42
C PHE A 9 -17.06 -56.81 37.11
N CYS A 10 -17.42 -57.46 36.00
CA CYS A 10 -17.06 -56.98 34.66
C CYS A 10 -17.91 -55.74 34.37
N ILE A 11 -17.32 -54.56 34.58
CA ILE A 11 -17.83 -53.28 34.09
C ILE A 11 -17.64 -53.28 32.58
N ALA A 12 -18.73 -53.45 31.84
CA ALA A 12 -18.77 -53.07 30.44
C ALA A 12 -18.66 -51.54 30.38
N LEU A 13 -17.48 -51.04 30.01
CA LEU A 13 -17.30 -49.65 29.61
C LEU A 13 -18.02 -49.48 28.27
N LEU A 14 -19.27 -49.02 28.32
CA LEU A 14 -19.91 -48.38 27.18
C LEU A 14 -19.12 -47.09 26.94
N GLY A 15 -18.18 -47.14 26.00
CA GLY A 15 -17.55 -45.95 25.46
C GLY A 15 -18.64 -45.09 24.82
N CYS A 16 -19.02 -44.01 25.51
CA CYS A 16 -19.57 -42.87 24.81
C CYS A 16 -18.40 -42.30 24.03
N SER A 17 -18.37 -42.55 22.71
CA SER A 17 -17.65 -41.69 21.79
C SER A 17 -18.36 -40.36 21.90
N ASP A 18 -17.84 -39.46 22.75
CA ASP A 18 -18.23 -38.06 22.73
C ASP A 18 -17.82 -37.59 21.35
N GLY A 19 -18.79 -37.54 20.43
CA GLY A 19 -18.53 -37.22 19.05
C GLY A 19 -17.85 -35.87 19.05
N ASP A 20 -16.59 -35.83 18.62
CA ASP A 20 -15.86 -34.60 18.42
C ASP A 20 -16.77 -33.68 17.60
N ILE A 21 -17.26 -32.62 18.22
CA ILE A 21 -18.00 -31.58 17.52
C ILE A 21 -16.93 -30.90 16.68
N ILE A 22 -16.85 -31.28 15.40
CA ILE A 22 -16.02 -30.59 14.43
C ILE A 22 -16.70 -29.23 14.21
N THR A 23 -16.26 -28.23 14.96
CA THR A 23 -16.63 -26.84 14.70
C THR A 23 -15.86 -26.40 13.48
N VAL A 24 -16.58 -26.08 12.40
CA VAL A 24 -15.97 -25.45 11.22
C VAL A 24 -15.51 -24.05 11.65
N GLU A 25 -14.22 -23.78 11.54
CA GLU A 25 -13.61 -22.48 11.80
C GLU A 25 -12.99 -21.97 10.50
N LEU A 26 -13.33 -20.73 10.14
CA LEU A 26 -12.82 -20.08 8.93
C LEU A 26 -11.49 -19.41 9.24
N ASP A 27 -10.46 -20.23 9.50
CA ASP A 27 -9.10 -19.79 9.77
C ASP A 27 -8.28 -19.82 8.46
N PHE A 28 -7.98 -18.63 7.94
CA PHE A 28 -7.26 -18.36 6.70
C PHE A 28 -6.37 -17.13 6.90
N ASP A 29 -5.41 -16.93 5.99
CA ASP A 29 -4.56 -15.75 5.98
C ASP A 29 -5.37 -14.44 5.83
N ASP A 30 -4.76 -13.35 6.31
CA ASP A 30 -5.31 -11.98 6.28
C ASP A 30 -5.27 -11.34 4.89
N THR A 31 -4.86 -12.08 3.86
CA THR A 31 -4.87 -11.62 2.48
C THR A 31 -5.79 -12.47 1.61
N PHE A 32 -6.22 -11.88 0.49
CA PHE A 32 -6.96 -12.57 -0.55
C PHE A 32 -6.43 -12.19 -1.93
N ASP A 33 -6.64 -13.08 -2.88
CA ASP A 33 -6.36 -12.89 -4.29
C ASP A 33 -7.65 -12.52 -5.04
N GLN A 34 -7.48 -11.95 -6.23
CA GLN A 34 -8.58 -11.67 -7.15
C GLN A 34 -8.49 -12.52 -8.41
N CYS A 35 -9.65 -13.01 -8.84
CA CYS A 35 -9.81 -13.77 -10.05
C CYS A 35 -10.77 -13.08 -11.02
N GLY A 36 -10.26 -12.67 -12.20
CA GLY A 36 -11.05 -11.83 -13.10
C GLY A 36 -11.46 -10.53 -12.42
N GLU A 37 -12.64 -10.00 -12.72
CA GLU A 37 -13.08 -8.70 -12.16
C GLU A 37 -13.94 -8.81 -10.90
N LEU A 38 -14.52 -9.97 -10.61
CA LEU A 38 -15.65 -10.06 -9.66
C LEU A 38 -15.49 -11.15 -8.58
N VAL A 39 -14.38 -11.88 -8.55
CA VAL A 39 -14.20 -12.96 -7.58
C VAL A 39 -13.00 -12.67 -6.69
N PHE A 40 -13.24 -12.56 -5.38
CA PHE A 40 -12.18 -12.58 -4.38
C PHE A 40 -12.10 -13.98 -3.79
N TYR A 41 -10.89 -14.48 -3.59
CA TYR A 41 -10.69 -15.82 -3.06
C TYR A 41 -9.44 -15.91 -2.19
N LYS A 42 -9.42 -16.90 -1.31
CA LYS A 42 -8.24 -17.29 -0.53
C LYS A 42 -8.22 -18.80 -0.35
N THR A 43 -7.03 -19.39 -0.29
CA THR A 43 -6.85 -20.84 -0.20
C THR A 43 -5.87 -21.18 0.91
N LYS A 44 -6.09 -22.31 1.58
CA LYS A 44 -5.13 -22.88 2.54
C LYS A 44 -4.87 -24.35 2.19
N GLN A 45 -3.74 -24.89 2.64
CA GLN A 45 -3.29 -26.23 2.24
C GLN A 45 -3.47 -27.31 3.31
N ASP A 46 -3.53 -26.95 4.59
CA ASP A 46 -3.59 -27.91 5.71
C ASP A 46 -4.69 -27.55 6.74
N PRO A 47 -5.90 -28.15 6.64
CA PRO A 47 -6.40 -28.94 5.51
C PRO A 47 -6.60 -28.08 4.25
N SER A 48 -6.70 -28.73 3.08
CA SER A 48 -6.88 -28.04 1.81
C SER A 48 -8.30 -27.49 1.69
N GLU A 49 -8.43 -26.16 1.73
CA GLU A 49 -9.71 -25.43 1.81
C GLU A 49 -9.63 -24.12 1.01
N SER A 50 -10.80 -23.57 0.64
CA SER A 50 -10.88 -22.26 0.01
C SER A 50 -12.12 -21.49 0.44
N LEU A 51 -11.96 -20.17 0.52
CA LEU A 51 -13.07 -19.21 0.55
C LEU A 51 -13.11 -18.43 -0.75
N SER A 52 -14.32 -18.13 -1.22
CA SER A 52 -14.49 -17.13 -2.27
C SER A 52 -15.78 -16.36 -2.12
N ILE A 53 -15.76 -15.13 -2.60
CA ILE A 53 -16.96 -14.33 -2.79
C ILE A 53 -17.06 -13.91 -4.25
N GLU A 54 -18.25 -14.08 -4.82
CA GLU A 54 -18.60 -13.50 -6.11
C GLU A 54 -19.35 -12.19 -5.85
N LEU A 55 -18.73 -11.08 -6.26
CA LEU A 55 -19.31 -9.75 -6.19
C LEU A 55 -20.36 -9.61 -7.29
N ASN A 56 -21.61 -9.39 -6.91
CA ASN A 56 -22.66 -9.04 -7.86
C ASN A 56 -22.60 -7.53 -8.18
N PHE A 57 -21.46 -7.10 -8.70
CA PHE A 57 -21.14 -5.71 -8.99
C PHE A 57 -20.68 -5.56 -10.46
N SER A 58 -20.64 -4.32 -10.95
CA SER A 58 -20.44 -4.03 -12.38
C SER A 58 -18.98 -3.80 -12.77
N ASN A 59 -18.11 -3.29 -11.88
CA ASN A 59 -16.68 -3.12 -12.13
C ASN A 59 -15.89 -2.89 -10.83
N ILE A 60 -14.81 -3.64 -10.61
CA ILE A 60 -13.92 -3.43 -9.45
C ILE A 60 -13.19 -2.08 -9.46
N ASN A 61 -12.93 -1.50 -10.64
CA ASN A 61 -12.28 -0.19 -10.76
C ASN A 61 -13.10 0.93 -10.10
N SER A 62 -14.38 0.68 -9.82
CA SER A 62 -15.18 1.61 -9.01
C SER A 62 -14.61 1.82 -7.61
N PHE A 63 -13.96 0.81 -7.03
CA PHE A 63 -13.39 0.83 -5.68
C PHE A 63 -12.13 1.70 -5.60
N LEU A 64 -11.53 2.05 -6.74
CA LEU A 64 -10.38 2.94 -6.81
C LEU A 64 -10.78 4.43 -6.80
N ASN A 65 -12.07 4.75 -6.88
CA ASN A 65 -12.54 6.14 -6.81
C ASN A 65 -12.71 6.56 -5.36
N VAL A 66 -11.61 6.96 -4.74
CA VAL A 66 -11.56 7.50 -3.39
C VAL A 66 -12.09 8.93 -3.32
N ASP A 67 -12.47 9.37 -2.11
CA ASP A 67 -12.81 10.75 -1.81
C ASP A 67 -11.56 11.61 -1.54
N ASP A 68 -11.78 12.87 -1.15
CA ASP A 68 -10.71 13.84 -0.87
C ASP A 68 -9.82 13.40 0.32
N ASP A 69 -10.31 12.53 1.20
CA ASP A 69 -9.54 11.96 2.32
C ASP A 69 -8.80 10.67 1.90
N GLY A 70 -8.79 10.33 0.61
CA GLY A 70 -8.13 9.12 0.09
C GLY A 70 -8.86 7.81 0.45
N ILE A 71 -10.13 7.87 0.85
CA ILE A 71 -10.89 6.70 1.30
C ILE A 71 -12.04 6.40 0.34
N TYR A 72 -12.26 5.11 0.08
CA TYR A 72 -13.49 4.61 -0.51
C TYR A 72 -14.11 3.57 0.42
N MET A 73 -15.42 3.60 0.56
CA MET A 73 -16.18 2.52 1.18
C MET A 73 -17.41 2.20 0.34
N SER A 74 -17.54 0.94 -0.05
CA SER A 74 -18.77 0.47 -0.67
C SER A 74 -19.91 0.49 0.35
N GLY A 75 -21.14 0.66 -0.13
CA GLY A 75 -22.30 0.17 0.61
C GLY A 75 -22.26 -1.35 0.77
N GLU A 76 -23.26 -1.93 1.42
CA GLU A 76 -23.41 -3.39 1.47
C GLU A 76 -23.68 -3.93 0.06
N LEU A 77 -22.72 -4.69 -0.47
CA LEU A 77 -22.81 -5.36 -1.75
C LEU A 77 -23.37 -6.77 -1.53
N PRO A 78 -24.40 -7.21 -2.28
CA PRO A 78 -24.83 -8.60 -2.24
C PRO A 78 -23.73 -9.48 -2.85
N VAL A 79 -23.37 -10.56 -2.15
CA VAL A 79 -22.33 -11.50 -2.59
C VAL A 79 -22.77 -12.94 -2.41
N THR A 80 -22.27 -13.82 -3.27
CA THR A 80 -22.36 -15.26 -3.05
C THR A 80 -21.08 -15.70 -2.37
N PHE A 81 -21.17 -16.13 -1.11
CA PHE A 81 -20.04 -16.68 -0.35
C PHE A 81 -19.96 -18.19 -0.54
N ASN A 82 -18.79 -18.71 -0.88
CA ASN A 82 -18.54 -20.13 -1.08
C ASN A 82 -17.40 -20.62 -0.18
N TYR A 83 -17.62 -21.76 0.47
CA TYR A 83 -16.62 -22.50 1.24
C TYR A 83 -16.47 -23.91 0.68
N ARG A 84 -15.24 -24.29 0.33
CA ARG A 84 -14.93 -25.61 -0.23
C ARG A 84 -13.79 -26.30 0.49
N THR A 85 -13.89 -27.62 0.56
CA THR A 85 -12.83 -28.50 1.08
C THR A 85 -12.41 -29.51 0.01
N TYR A 86 -11.15 -29.95 0.06
CA TYR A 86 -10.53 -30.74 -1.02
C TYR A 86 -9.82 -31.98 -0.51
N ASP A 87 -9.66 -32.99 -1.37
CA ASP A 87 -8.99 -34.26 -1.06
C ASP A 87 -7.47 -34.22 -1.20
N ALA A 88 -6.94 -33.15 -1.77
CA ALA A 88 -5.53 -32.96 -2.09
C ALA A 88 -5.13 -31.49 -2.00
N THR A 89 -3.82 -31.27 -1.88
CA THR A 89 -3.17 -29.96 -1.97
C THR A 89 -3.59 -29.24 -3.26
N LEU A 90 -4.00 -27.98 -3.11
CA LEU A 90 -4.44 -27.14 -4.21
C LEU A 90 -3.25 -26.69 -5.06
N PRO A 91 -3.24 -26.94 -6.38
CA PRO A 91 -2.25 -26.39 -7.29
C PRO A 91 -2.25 -24.85 -7.28
N ASN A 92 -1.10 -24.25 -7.54
CA ASN A 92 -1.02 -22.81 -7.82
C ASN A 92 -1.99 -22.48 -8.96
N ASN A 93 -2.74 -21.38 -8.83
CA ASN A 93 -3.72 -20.93 -9.80
C ASN A 93 -4.92 -21.88 -10.01
N TYR A 94 -5.23 -22.75 -9.04
CA TYR A 94 -6.41 -23.62 -9.12
C TYR A 94 -7.71 -22.81 -9.28
N PHE A 95 -7.81 -21.66 -8.60
CA PHE A 95 -9.02 -20.84 -8.59
C PHE A 95 -9.26 -20.09 -9.90
N CYS A 96 -8.21 -19.61 -10.58
CA CYS A 96 -8.34 -18.87 -11.85
C CYS A 96 -8.04 -19.68 -13.10
N SER A 97 -8.03 -21.01 -12.99
CA SER A 97 -7.92 -21.86 -14.16
C SER A 97 -9.30 -22.11 -14.78
N ASP A 98 -9.44 -21.83 -16.09
CA ASP A 98 -10.65 -22.17 -16.86
C ASP A 98 -11.00 -23.66 -16.79
N VAL A 99 -10.01 -24.52 -16.56
CA VAL A 99 -10.17 -25.97 -16.44
C VAL A 99 -9.55 -26.44 -15.12
N PRO A 100 -10.37 -26.69 -14.08
CA PRO A 100 -9.89 -27.17 -12.80
C PRO A 100 -9.09 -28.47 -12.95
N SER A 101 -8.00 -28.59 -12.19
CA SER A 101 -7.14 -29.77 -12.22
C SER A 101 -7.93 -31.03 -11.86
N SER A 102 -7.85 -32.07 -12.69
CA SER A 102 -8.45 -33.38 -12.40
C SER A 102 -7.76 -34.13 -11.25
N ALA A 103 -6.67 -33.59 -10.71
CA ALA A 103 -5.95 -34.17 -9.58
C ALA A 103 -6.57 -33.79 -8.22
N VAL A 104 -7.53 -32.86 -8.21
CA VAL A 104 -8.21 -32.38 -7.00
C VAL A 104 -9.70 -32.68 -7.10
N THR A 105 -10.26 -33.28 -6.06
CA THR A 105 -11.69 -33.54 -5.89
C THR A 105 -12.25 -32.64 -4.79
N ILE A 106 -13.37 -31.98 -5.06
CA ILE A 106 -14.13 -31.24 -4.05
C ILE A 106 -14.82 -32.24 -3.12
N LEU A 107 -14.52 -32.16 -1.82
CA LEU A 107 -15.12 -32.99 -0.78
C LEU A 107 -16.41 -32.38 -0.23
N SER A 108 -16.42 -31.06 -0.05
CA SER A 108 -17.58 -30.28 0.36
C SER A 108 -17.64 -28.98 -0.43
N ASP A 109 -18.85 -28.55 -0.78
CA ASP A 109 -19.15 -27.28 -1.45
C ASP A 109 -20.36 -26.67 -0.76
N GLU A 110 -20.13 -25.65 0.06
CA GLU A 110 -21.16 -24.94 0.80
C GLU A 110 -21.25 -23.49 0.33
N GLU A 111 -22.47 -23.01 0.18
CA GLU A 111 -22.78 -21.68 -0.34
C GLU A 111 -23.67 -20.92 0.65
N SER A 112 -23.41 -19.61 0.78
CA SER A 112 -24.30 -18.64 1.39
C SER A 112 -24.62 -17.52 0.40
N SER A 113 -25.82 -17.54 -0.17
CA SER A 113 -26.27 -16.59 -1.20
C SER A 113 -26.88 -15.29 -0.65
N ASP A 114 -27.17 -15.23 0.64
CA ASP A 114 -27.70 -14.05 1.33
C ASP A 114 -26.60 -13.24 2.06
N SER A 115 -25.34 -13.52 1.77
CA SER A 115 -24.20 -12.79 2.35
C SER A 115 -24.06 -11.40 1.73
N THR A 116 -23.49 -10.47 2.50
CA THR A 116 -23.13 -9.13 2.01
C THR A 116 -21.65 -8.87 2.23
N ALA A 117 -21.06 -7.99 1.42
CA ALA A 117 -19.69 -7.54 1.60
C ALA A 117 -19.61 -6.02 1.62
N ILE A 118 -18.67 -5.51 2.42
CA ILE A 118 -18.22 -4.13 2.37
C ILE A 118 -16.77 -4.17 1.90
N VAL A 119 -16.49 -3.47 0.80
CA VAL A 119 -15.15 -3.27 0.28
C VAL A 119 -14.72 -1.85 0.63
N SER A 120 -13.57 -1.70 1.26
CA SER A 120 -12.96 -0.39 1.53
C SER A 120 -11.64 -0.28 0.78
N THR A 121 -11.30 0.93 0.38
CA THR A 121 -10.01 1.23 -0.23
C THR A 121 -9.40 2.43 0.47
N LEU A 122 -8.11 2.31 0.80
CA LEU A 122 -7.29 3.41 1.27
C LEU A 122 -6.25 3.69 0.18
N LEU A 123 -6.22 4.92 -0.32
CA LEU A 123 -5.17 5.44 -1.19
C LEU A 123 -4.02 5.93 -0.33
N ILE A 124 -2.81 5.47 -0.66
CA ILE A 124 -1.55 6.03 -0.17
C ILE A 124 -0.82 6.58 -1.39
N GLU A 125 -0.36 7.82 -1.28
CA GLU A 125 0.40 8.51 -2.31
C GLU A 125 1.80 8.85 -1.78
N ASP A 126 2.78 8.86 -2.67
CA ASP A 126 4.19 9.13 -2.39
C ASP A 126 4.87 9.45 -3.73
N ASP A 127 5.73 10.45 -3.78
CA ASP A 127 6.45 10.87 -4.98
C ASP A 127 7.63 9.90 -5.32
N ASN A 128 8.09 9.13 -4.33
CA ASN A 128 9.19 8.16 -4.38
C ASN A 128 10.53 8.77 -4.83
N ASP A 129 10.85 10.00 -4.42
CA ASP A 129 12.17 10.59 -4.64
C ASP A 129 13.30 9.84 -3.92
N GLY A 130 13.00 9.10 -2.85
CA GLY A 130 13.97 8.36 -2.04
C GLY A 130 14.10 8.88 -0.61
N ILE A 131 13.44 9.99 -0.28
CA ILE A 131 13.12 10.40 1.07
C ILE A 131 11.84 9.67 1.48
N SER A 132 11.66 9.45 2.78
CA SER A 132 10.42 8.87 3.28
C SER A 132 9.48 9.99 3.66
N ALA A 133 8.20 9.85 3.38
CA ALA A 133 7.14 10.75 3.84
C ALA A 133 7.25 11.20 5.32
N SER A 134 7.73 10.33 6.23
CA SER A 134 7.91 10.70 7.64
C SER A 134 9.09 11.64 7.93
N ASN A 135 10.06 11.73 7.01
CA ASN A 135 11.19 12.66 7.09
C ASN A 135 10.84 14.01 6.44
N GLU A 136 9.75 14.08 5.67
CA GLU A 136 9.21 15.29 5.05
C GLU A 136 8.14 15.97 5.92
N ASP A 137 7.87 15.42 7.12
CA ASP A 137 7.17 16.08 8.23
C ASP A 137 8.12 17.10 8.87
N ILE A 138 8.33 18.24 8.20
CA ILE A 138 9.36 19.23 8.54
C ILE A 138 9.13 19.80 9.95
N ASP A 139 7.86 20.04 10.33
CA ASP A 139 7.52 20.59 11.64
C ASP A 139 7.35 19.53 12.76
N GLY A 140 7.20 18.25 12.38
CA GLY A 140 7.12 17.10 13.29
C GLY A 140 5.78 16.97 14.00
N ASP A 141 4.70 17.54 13.46
CA ASP A 141 3.35 17.46 14.02
C ASP A 141 2.57 16.21 13.58
N GLY A 142 3.10 15.48 12.60
CA GLY A 142 2.53 14.24 12.06
C GLY A 142 1.43 14.44 11.01
N ASN A 143 1.27 15.65 10.48
CA ASN A 143 0.29 15.99 9.44
C ASN A 143 0.97 16.40 8.13
N LEU A 144 1.43 15.42 7.35
CA LEU A 144 2.16 15.62 6.10
C LEU A 144 1.49 16.56 5.08
N ASP A 145 0.17 16.72 5.14
CA ASP A 145 -0.59 17.58 4.22
C ASP A 145 -0.36 19.10 4.44
N ASN A 146 0.36 19.51 5.50
CA ASN A 146 0.59 20.93 5.81
C ASN A 146 2.05 21.40 5.60
N ASP A 147 2.98 20.50 5.30
CA ASP A 147 4.36 20.78 4.97
C ASP A 147 4.45 20.97 3.45
N ASP A 148 4.64 22.22 3.02
CA ASP A 148 4.67 22.69 1.62
C ASP A 148 5.72 23.81 1.58
N THR A 149 6.98 23.42 1.34
CA THR A 149 8.14 24.31 1.51
C THR A 149 8.13 25.47 0.53
N ASP A 150 7.79 25.22 -0.73
CA ASP A 150 7.78 26.24 -1.79
C ASP A 150 6.42 26.99 -1.93
N GLY A 151 5.36 26.44 -1.34
CA GLY A 151 4.04 27.04 -1.30
C GLY A 151 3.26 26.89 -2.60
N ASP A 152 3.59 25.91 -3.44
CA ASP A 152 2.94 25.68 -4.74
C ASP A 152 1.60 24.93 -4.64
N GLY A 153 1.31 24.37 -3.45
CA GLY A 153 0.11 23.62 -3.12
C GLY A 153 0.25 22.10 -3.19
N LEU A 154 1.45 21.58 -3.43
CA LEU A 154 1.82 20.18 -3.30
C LEU A 154 2.59 19.99 -1.98
N PRO A 155 2.10 19.13 -1.06
CA PRO A 155 2.87 18.85 0.15
C PRO A 155 4.15 18.08 -0.19
N ASN A 156 5.23 18.29 0.58
CA ASN A 156 6.56 17.76 0.33
C ASN A 156 6.57 16.26 0.02
N TYR A 157 5.88 15.42 0.79
CA TYR A 157 5.82 13.96 0.53
C TYR A 157 5.19 13.54 -0.82
N LEU A 158 4.60 14.48 -1.54
CA LEU A 158 4.06 14.35 -2.90
C LEU A 158 4.79 15.22 -3.92
N ASP A 159 5.74 16.04 -3.47
CA ASP A 159 6.60 16.89 -4.27
C ASP A 159 7.96 16.22 -4.46
N PHE A 160 8.48 16.26 -5.68
CA PHE A 160 9.78 15.68 -6.00
C PHE A 160 10.92 16.72 -5.94
N ASP A 161 10.56 17.97 -5.62
CA ASP A 161 11.35 19.19 -5.71
C ASP A 161 10.83 20.14 -4.62
N ASP A 162 11.10 19.81 -3.35
CA ASP A 162 10.40 20.35 -2.17
C ASP A 162 10.41 21.88 -2.08
N ASP A 163 11.51 22.52 -2.43
CA ASP A 163 11.68 23.97 -2.42
C ASP A 163 11.40 24.63 -3.80
N GLY A 164 11.03 23.80 -4.76
CA GLY A 164 10.60 24.15 -6.10
C GLY A 164 11.71 24.67 -6.98
N ASP A 165 12.99 24.54 -6.63
CA ASP A 165 14.09 25.19 -7.29
C ASP A 165 14.52 24.55 -8.64
N ASN A 166 13.78 23.55 -9.12
CA ASN A 166 14.10 22.73 -10.29
C ASN A 166 15.35 21.83 -10.09
N VAL A 167 15.75 21.52 -8.88
CA VAL A 167 16.68 20.44 -8.52
C VAL A 167 15.88 19.39 -7.74
N PRO A 168 16.01 18.07 -8.07
CA PRO A 168 15.25 17.09 -7.31
C PRO A 168 15.75 17.02 -5.88
N THR A 169 14.85 16.92 -4.91
CA THR A 169 15.14 16.83 -3.47
C THR A 169 16.23 15.78 -3.18
N VAL A 170 16.13 14.59 -3.80
CA VAL A 170 17.13 13.51 -3.66
C VAL A 170 18.53 13.84 -4.21
N SER A 171 18.64 14.80 -5.13
CA SER A 171 19.90 15.20 -5.76
C SER A 171 20.69 16.22 -4.95
N GLU A 172 20.07 16.83 -3.93
CA GLU A 172 20.65 17.83 -3.04
C GLU A 172 21.26 17.23 -1.77
N ASN A 173 21.49 15.91 -1.80
CA ASN A 173 22.12 15.15 -0.73
C ASN A 173 21.43 15.37 0.66
N PRO A 174 20.12 15.08 0.76
CA PRO A 174 19.35 15.19 2.01
C PRO A 174 19.85 14.21 3.09
N ASP A 175 20.45 13.08 2.69
CA ASP A 175 21.05 12.09 3.59
C ASP A 175 22.41 11.59 3.05
N PRO A 176 23.50 12.37 3.22
CA PRO A 176 24.81 12.02 2.64
C PRO A 176 25.40 10.72 3.19
N ASN A 177 25.00 10.30 4.39
CA ASN A 177 25.51 9.10 5.04
C ASN A 177 24.62 7.86 4.82
N ASN A 178 23.40 8.09 4.33
CA ASN A 178 22.41 7.11 3.92
C ASN A 178 21.86 6.25 5.09
N ASP A 179 21.76 6.82 6.30
CA ASP A 179 21.23 6.17 7.51
C ASP A 179 19.74 6.42 7.79
N GLY A 180 19.08 7.21 6.95
CA GLY A 180 17.68 7.59 7.03
C GLY A 180 17.40 8.77 7.96
N VAL A 181 18.43 9.47 8.44
CA VAL A 181 18.30 10.63 9.33
C VAL A 181 18.87 11.87 8.64
N LEU A 182 18.02 12.84 8.27
CA LEU A 182 18.40 14.02 7.48
C LEU A 182 19.17 15.10 8.28
N SER A 183 19.76 14.75 9.43
CA SER A 183 20.41 15.72 10.33
C SER A 183 21.78 16.21 9.85
N ASP A 184 22.35 15.53 8.85
CA ASP A 184 23.59 15.87 8.19
C ASP A 184 23.40 16.16 6.70
N ALA A 185 22.17 16.54 6.30
CA ALA A 185 21.86 17.06 4.99
C ALA A 185 22.85 18.16 4.56
N GLN A 186 23.08 18.26 3.26
CA GLN A 186 23.91 19.33 2.71
C GLN A 186 23.28 20.71 2.99
N ASP A 187 24.14 21.67 3.30
CA ASP A 187 23.82 23.08 3.57
C ASP A 187 25.03 23.86 3.04
N THR A 188 24.92 24.29 1.79
CA THR A 188 26.04 24.75 0.96
C THR A 188 26.53 26.12 1.42
N ASP A 189 25.63 27.05 1.71
CA ASP A 189 25.96 28.40 2.18
C ASP A 189 26.13 28.51 3.72
N ASN A 190 25.74 27.47 4.47
CA ASN A 190 25.80 27.36 5.93
C ASN A 190 24.87 28.35 6.66
N ASP A 191 23.71 28.67 6.09
CA ASP A 191 22.70 29.52 6.74
C ASP A 191 21.81 28.75 7.74
N GLY A 192 21.81 27.42 7.65
CA GLY A 192 21.06 26.50 8.51
C GLY A 192 19.78 25.93 7.91
N ILE A 193 19.46 26.24 6.66
CA ILE A 193 18.46 25.57 5.84
C ILE A 193 19.22 24.58 4.94
N PRO A 194 18.86 23.29 4.92
CA PRO A 194 19.47 22.34 3.99
C PRO A 194 19.11 22.65 2.54
N ASP A 195 20.01 22.33 1.60
CA ASP A 195 19.88 22.60 0.16
C ASP A 195 18.49 22.16 -0.38
N TYR A 196 18.05 20.92 -0.06
CA TYR A 196 16.74 20.40 -0.48
C TYR A 196 15.49 21.14 0.06
N LEU A 197 15.68 22.19 0.88
CA LEU A 197 14.64 23.07 1.41
C LEU A 197 14.99 24.55 1.19
N ASP A 198 16.02 24.86 0.39
CA ASP A 198 16.57 26.20 0.20
C ASP A 198 16.71 26.59 -1.28
N SER A 199 15.77 27.41 -1.75
CA SER A 199 15.73 27.87 -3.15
C SER A 199 16.93 28.72 -3.64
N ASP A 200 17.92 29.03 -2.80
CA ASP A 200 19.17 29.79 -3.07
C ASP A 200 20.37 29.10 -2.37
N ASP A 201 20.63 27.85 -2.76
CA ASP A 201 21.60 26.92 -2.16
C ASP A 201 22.96 27.50 -1.77
N ASP A 202 23.53 28.36 -2.61
CA ASP A 202 24.86 28.94 -2.39
C ASP A 202 24.85 30.35 -1.79
N GLY A 203 23.66 30.90 -1.54
CA GLY A 203 23.42 32.16 -0.86
C GLY A 203 23.94 33.38 -1.62
N ASP A 204 24.07 33.31 -2.95
CA ASP A 204 24.59 34.39 -3.77
C ASP A 204 23.53 35.44 -4.16
N GLY A 205 22.26 35.11 -3.93
CA GLY A 205 21.11 35.97 -4.15
C GLY A 205 20.43 35.78 -5.50
N VAL A 206 20.79 34.75 -6.25
CA VAL A 206 20.07 34.24 -7.42
C VAL A 206 19.47 32.89 -7.04
N LEU A 207 18.16 32.71 -7.26
CA LEU A 207 17.53 31.43 -6.97
C LEU A 207 18.18 30.34 -7.83
N THR A 208 18.43 29.16 -7.26
CA THR A 208 18.99 27.99 -7.97
C THR A 208 18.28 27.73 -9.30
N ARG A 209 16.94 27.84 -9.29
CA ARG A 209 16.08 27.69 -10.47
C ARG A 209 16.41 28.64 -11.62
N ASP A 210 16.90 29.83 -11.29
CA ASP A 210 17.25 30.88 -12.23
C ASP A 210 18.72 30.81 -12.67
N GLU A 211 19.48 29.79 -12.26
CA GLU A 211 20.90 29.62 -12.63
C GLU A 211 21.12 28.74 -13.87
N GLU A 212 20.11 28.65 -14.73
CA GLU A 212 20.14 27.89 -15.99
C GLU A 212 20.81 28.66 -17.15
N PHE A 213 22.08 29.05 -16.99
CA PHE A 213 22.76 29.90 -17.96
C PHE A 213 23.06 29.22 -19.32
N SER A 214 23.46 27.94 -19.32
CA SER A 214 23.84 27.23 -20.56
C SER A 214 22.61 26.77 -21.34
N SER A 215 21.56 26.36 -20.63
CA SER A 215 20.26 26.01 -21.21
C SER A 215 19.15 26.10 -20.19
N ALA A 216 18.08 26.83 -20.52
CA ALA A 216 16.84 26.80 -19.75
C ALA A 216 16.04 25.52 -20.08
N ASP A 217 16.41 24.41 -19.44
CA ASP A 217 15.79 23.09 -19.60
C ASP A 217 15.19 22.52 -18.31
N GLN A 218 14.95 23.38 -17.32
CA GLN A 218 14.48 23.06 -15.97
C GLN A 218 15.45 22.10 -15.29
N ASN A 219 16.76 22.29 -15.41
CA ASN A 219 17.74 21.43 -14.80
C ASN A 219 19.08 22.14 -14.47
N PRO A 220 19.12 22.92 -13.37
CA PRO A 220 20.34 23.58 -12.89
C PRO A 220 21.52 22.61 -12.65
N THR A 221 21.24 21.33 -12.34
CA THR A 221 22.28 20.31 -12.11
C THR A 221 23.24 20.07 -13.27
N ASN A 222 22.90 20.52 -14.48
CA ASN A 222 23.73 20.34 -15.67
C ASN A 222 24.46 21.62 -16.14
N ASP A 223 24.18 22.75 -15.51
CA ASP A 223 24.88 24.02 -15.72
C ASP A 223 26.16 24.04 -14.89
N ILE A 224 27.28 23.85 -15.60
CA ILE A 224 28.63 23.72 -15.00
C ILE A 224 29.62 24.52 -15.83
N ASP A 225 29.99 25.70 -15.35
CA ASP A 225 31.04 26.51 -15.95
C ASP A 225 32.45 26.02 -15.57
N ASN A 226 32.59 25.47 -14.36
CA ASN A 226 33.85 24.90 -13.88
C ASN A 226 33.67 23.49 -13.33
N ALA A 227 33.97 22.50 -14.17
CA ALA A 227 33.91 21.07 -13.83
C ALA A 227 34.80 20.64 -12.64
N SER A 228 35.69 21.49 -12.11
CA SER A 228 36.44 21.19 -10.88
C SER A 228 35.72 21.64 -9.61
N ILE A 229 34.68 22.47 -9.72
CA ILE A 229 33.89 22.99 -8.60
C ILE A 229 32.59 22.19 -8.49
N GLY A 230 31.85 22.04 -9.59
CA GLY A 230 30.56 21.34 -9.59
C GLY A 230 29.53 22.11 -10.41
N PRO A 231 28.23 21.81 -10.20
CA PRO A 231 27.13 22.67 -10.64
C PRO A 231 27.30 24.11 -10.19
N ASP A 232 26.78 25.04 -10.99
CA ASP A 232 26.94 26.47 -10.75
C ASP A 232 26.13 26.94 -9.53
N TYR A 233 24.94 26.37 -9.29
CA TYR A 233 24.05 26.67 -8.13
C TYR A 233 24.60 26.29 -6.75
N LEU A 234 25.76 25.63 -6.70
CA LEU A 234 26.44 25.26 -5.44
C LEU A 234 27.70 26.12 -5.21
N ASN A 235 27.79 27.30 -5.83
CA ASN A 235 29.04 28.04 -5.97
C ASN A 235 28.84 29.55 -6.14
N ASP A 236 28.91 30.24 -4.99
CA ASP A 236 28.72 31.68 -4.74
C ASP A 236 29.47 32.70 -5.64
N LEU A 237 30.29 32.21 -6.58
CA LEU A 237 31.00 33.00 -7.57
C LEU A 237 30.25 33.10 -8.92
N PHE A 238 29.11 32.43 -9.10
CA PHE A 238 28.41 32.23 -10.39
C PHE A 238 26.95 32.73 -10.45
N SER A 239 26.70 34.00 -10.12
CA SER A 239 25.35 34.62 -10.07
C SER A 239 24.69 34.97 -11.42
N GLU A 240 24.90 34.21 -12.49
CA GLU A 240 24.31 34.53 -13.80
C GLU A 240 22.82 34.12 -13.88
N SER A 241 21.91 35.05 -13.59
CA SER A 241 20.47 34.79 -13.59
C SER A 241 19.82 34.76 -15.00
N VAL A 242 19.18 33.64 -15.31
CA VAL A 242 18.23 33.39 -16.39
C VAL A 242 16.90 32.93 -15.78
N PRO A 243 15.86 33.79 -15.74
CA PRO A 243 14.60 33.43 -15.10
C PRO A 243 13.98 32.16 -15.65
N ALA A 244 13.65 31.23 -14.77
CA ALA A 244 12.91 30.04 -15.10
C ALA A 244 11.52 30.38 -15.65
N THR A 245 10.93 29.42 -16.36
CA THR A 245 9.65 29.62 -17.04
C THR A 245 8.59 28.58 -16.67
N ALA A 246 8.96 27.58 -15.89
CA ALA A 246 8.09 26.54 -15.36
C ALA A 246 8.80 25.79 -14.21
N PHE A 247 8.00 25.21 -13.33
CA PHE A 247 8.40 24.11 -12.46
C PHE A 247 8.48 22.80 -13.24
N ARG A 248 9.12 21.80 -12.65
CA ARG A 248 9.17 20.44 -13.16
C ARG A 248 7.83 19.71 -13.04
N VAL A 249 7.81 18.51 -13.62
CA VAL A 249 6.66 17.61 -13.51
C VAL A 249 6.92 16.60 -12.39
N HIS A 250 6.03 16.59 -11.40
CA HIS A 250 6.05 15.67 -10.27
C HIS A 250 5.30 14.39 -10.62
N ASN A 251 5.91 13.24 -10.36
CA ASN A 251 5.33 11.92 -10.61
C ASN A 251 4.97 11.30 -9.27
N ILE A 252 3.68 11.10 -9.03
CA ILE A 252 3.18 10.60 -7.74
C ILE A 252 2.69 9.17 -7.93
N GLN A 253 3.28 8.26 -7.16
CA GLN A 253 2.89 6.85 -7.10
C GLN A 253 1.67 6.70 -6.21
N GLN A 254 0.66 5.99 -6.71
CA GLN A 254 -0.55 5.68 -5.97
C GLN A 254 -0.55 4.20 -5.59
N THR A 255 -0.82 3.89 -4.34
CA THR A 255 -1.01 2.52 -3.81
C THR A 255 -2.40 2.41 -3.19
N PHE A 256 -3.21 1.51 -3.74
CA PHE A 256 -4.57 1.26 -3.28
C PHE A 256 -4.62 -0.01 -2.43
N ILE A 257 -4.88 0.17 -1.15
CA ILE A 257 -5.06 -0.91 -0.18
C ILE A 257 -6.55 -1.28 -0.14
N ILE A 258 -6.91 -2.39 -0.77
CA ILE A 258 -8.30 -2.87 -0.85
C ILE A 258 -8.54 -3.92 0.23
N SER A 259 -9.45 -3.64 1.15
CA SER A 259 -9.89 -4.57 2.19
C SER A 259 -11.34 -4.99 1.97
N CYS A 260 -11.69 -6.20 2.40
CA CYS A 260 -13.05 -6.71 2.28
C CYS A 260 -13.53 -7.32 3.60
N THR A 261 -14.74 -6.96 4.03
CA THR A 261 -15.43 -7.58 5.16
C THR A 261 -16.72 -8.20 4.68
N VAL A 262 -16.94 -9.47 4.98
CA VAL A 262 -18.15 -10.22 4.61
C VAL A 262 -19.04 -10.39 5.83
N SER A 263 -20.35 -10.25 5.65
CA SER A 263 -21.35 -10.39 6.71
C SER A 263 -22.45 -11.38 6.35
N ASN A 264 -23.14 -11.87 7.37
CA ASN A 264 -24.29 -12.79 7.27
C ASN A 264 -23.99 -14.16 6.62
N ILE A 265 -22.81 -14.72 6.90
CA ILE A 265 -22.42 -16.04 6.40
C ILE A 265 -23.25 -17.14 7.09
N GLN A 266 -23.94 -17.93 6.27
CA GLN A 266 -24.74 -19.08 6.71
C GLN A 266 -24.31 -20.35 5.97
N LEU A 267 -23.61 -21.23 6.67
CA LEU A 267 -23.24 -22.57 6.22
C LEU A 267 -23.97 -23.63 7.06
N SER A 268 -23.90 -24.90 6.66
CA SER A 268 -24.65 -25.99 7.29
C SER A 268 -24.34 -26.17 8.78
N ASN A 269 -23.08 -25.92 9.17
CA ASN A 269 -22.58 -26.09 10.54
C ASN A 269 -21.95 -24.82 11.13
N LEU A 270 -22.06 -23.68 10.44
CA LEU A 270 -21.48 -22.41 10.87
C LEU A 270 -22.43 -21.26 10.52
N THR A 271 -22.64 -20.37 11.47
CA THR A 271 -23.25 -19.06 11.19
C THR A 271 -22.31 -18.01 11.75
N GLN A 272 -21.86 -17.11 10.89
CA GLN A 272 -20.90 -16.07 11.24
C GLN A 272 -21.45 -14.72 10.78
N GLN A 273 -21.58 -13.80 11.73
CA GLN A 273 -22.14 -12.47 11.46
C GLN A 273 -21.20 -11.61 10.63
N THR A 274 -19.89 -11.72 10.90
CA THR A 274 -18.86 -10.92 10.24
C THR A 274 -17.59 -11.75 10.11
N LEU A 275 -16.96 -11.67 8.96
CA LEU A 275 -15.67 -12.25 8.63
C LEU A 275 -14.82 -11.15 8.00
N ASP A 276 -13.66 -10.88 8.59
CA ASP A 276 -12.63 -10.13 7.88
C ASP A 276 -12.09 -11.00 6.75
N PHE A 277 -12.38 -10.61 5.52
CA PHE A 277 -11.92 -11.34 4.34
C PHE A 277 -10.48 -10.96 4.00
N GLY A 278 -9.90 -9.95 4.66
CA GLY A 278 -8.50 -9.57 4.53
C GLY A 278 -8.28 -8.42 3.54
N GLN A 279 -7.03 -8.33 3.06
CA GLN A 279 -6.58 -7.37 2.04
C GLN A 279 -6.22 -8.04 0.72
N LEU A 280 -6.52 -7.36 -0.39
CA LEU A 280 -6.11 -7.78 -1.71
C LEU A 280 -4.58 -7.77 -1.79
N SER A 281 -4.00 -8.89 -2.21
CA SER A 281 -2.55 -9.02 -2.40
C SER A 281 -2.25 -9.54 -3.82
N PRO A 282 -1.36 -8.89 -4.59
CA PRO A 282 -0.70 -7.62 -4.29
C PRO A 282 -1.68 -6.44 -4.32
N ASN A 283 -1.29 -5.34 -3.65
CA ASN A 283 -2.02 -4.06 -3.75
C ASN A 283 -2.08 -3.58 -5.20
N GLN A 284 -3.13 -2.83 -5.54
CA GLN A 284 -3.21 -2.18 -6.85
C GLN A 284 -2.38 -0.90 -6.82
N THR A 285 -1.73 -0.58 -7.93
CA THR A 285 -0.91 0.62 -8.07
C THR A 285 -1.27 1.37 -9.34
N ASP A 286 -1.18 2.70 -9.29
CA ASP A 286 -1.31 3.60 -10.44
C ASP A 286 -0.33 4.78 -10.27
N SER A 287 -0.30 5.72 -11.20
CA SER A 287 0.53 6.92 -11.08
C SER A 287 -0.20 8.13 -11.64
N ARG A 288 -0.03 9.28 -11.02
CA ARG A 288 -0.48 10.58 -11.56
C ARG A 288 0.69 11.53 -11.71
N THR A 289 0.54 12.50 -12.59
CA THR A 289 1.52 13.57 -12.76
C THR A 289 0.87 14.91 -12.44
N VAL A 290 1.60 15.77 -11.74
CA VAL A 290 1.21 17.14 -11.47
C VAL A 290 2.33 18.07 -11.92
N THR A 291 1.97 19.22 -12.46
CA THR A 291 2.90 20.32 -12.69
C THR A 291 2.26 21.54 -12.05
N PRO A 292 2.88 22.10 -11.00
CA PRO A 292 2.40 23.28 -10.31
C PRO A 292 2.28 24.50 -11.24
N ASP A 293 1.40 25.45 -10.89
CA ASP A 293 1.19 26.66 -11.68
C ASP A 293 2.36 27.66 -11.43
N PHE A 294 3.18 27.87 -12.46
CA PHE A 294 4.26 28.86 -12.44
C PHE A 294 3.69 30.30 -12.54
N ASN A 295 3.52 30.98 -11.40
CA ASN A 295 2.82 32.28 -11.28
C ASN A 295 3.75 33.51 -11.25
#